data_AF-A0A377K3Q6-F1
#
_entry.id   AF-A0A377K3Q6-F1
#
_cell.length_a   1.000
_cell.length_b   1.000
_cell.length_c   1.000
_cell.angle_alpha   90.00
_cell.angle_beta   90.00
_cell.angle_gamma   90.00
#
_symmetry.space_group_name_H-M   'P 1'
#
loop_
_entity.id
_entity.type
_entity.pdbx_description
1 polymer ?
#
loop_
_entity_poly.entity_id
_entity_poly.type
_entity_poly.pdbx_seq_one_letter_code
_entity_poly.pdbx_strand_id
1 'polypeptide(L)'
;MPVDDNGLDITSGIQNYPDARFALITPAHQSPLGVALSLARRHQILEWADRSQAWIIEDDYDSEFRYHGKPLPALKSLDAPQRVIYAGTFSKALFPALRCAWLVVPVKQITQFRHQASLAPCAVPVFMAEHTGRLSSRGAFLAASEENASALCSTSAMD
;
A
#
# COMPACT_ATOMS: atom_id res chain seq x y z
N MET A 1 16.08 9.64 -6.28
CA MET A 1 16.06 10.81 -5.35
C MET A 1 17.03 10.53 -4.21
N PRO A 2 17.74 11.55 -3.70
CA PRO A 2 18.66 11.38 -2.59
C PRO A 2 17.93 11.00 -1.30
N VAL A 3 18.65 10.34 -0.40
CA VAL A 3 18.20 9.93 0.92
C VAL A 3 19.23 10.45 1.92
N ASP A 4 18.77 11.20 2.91
CA ASP A 4 19.59 11.68 4.02
C ASP A 4 19.17 10.98 5.32
N ASP A 5 19.72 11.42 6.46
CA ASP A 5 19.42 10.84 7.77
C ASP A 5 17.94 10.97 8.19
N ASN A 6 17.16 11.80 7.50
CA ASN A 6 15.71 11.93 7.69
C ASN A 6 14.90 11.12 6.68
N GLY A 7 15.55 10.31 5.84
CA GLY A 7 14.95 9.51 4.78
C GLY A 7 14.95 10.22 3.43
N LEU A 8 13.98 9.89 2.58
CA LEU A 8 13.85 10.42 1.22
C LEU A 8 13.75 11.96 1.22
N ASP A 9 14.64 12.63 0.49
CA ASP A 9 14.60 14.09 0.39
C ASP A 9 13.60 14.57 -0.67
N ILE A 10 12.39 14.89 -0.21
CA ILE A 10 11.30 15.38 -1.06
C ILE A 10 11.62 16.73 -1.71
N THR A 11 12.43 17.59 -1.10
CA THR A 11 12.75 18.92 -1.63
C THR A 11 13.57 18.81 -2.91
N SER A 12 14.59 17.94 -2.92
CA SER A 12 15.31 17.59 -4.14
C SER A 12 14.39 17.00 -5.21
N GLY A 13 13.38 16.21 -4.81
CA GLY A 13 12.38 15.66 -5.72
C GLY A 13 11.56 16.72 -6.43
N ILE A 14 11.03 17.67 -5.67
CA ILE A 14 10.22 18.78 -6.18
C ILE A 14 11.02 19.63 -7.17
N GLN A 15 12.30 19.88 -6.88
CA GLN A 15 13.16 20.70 -7.73
C GLN A 15 13.53 20.01 -9.04
N ASN A 16 13.90 18.72 -8.97
CA ASN A 16 14.40 17.98 -10.13
C ASN A 16 13.28 17.35 -10.97
N TYR A 17 12.10 17.13 -10.38
CA TYR A 17 10.97 16.45 -11.00
C TYR A 17 9.65 17.21 -10.70
N PRO A 18 9.49 18.45 -11.18
CA PRO A 18 8.32 19.27 -10.87
C PRO A 18 7.00 18.68 -11.37
N ASP A 19 7.04 17.87 -12.43
CA ASP A 19 5.87 17.22 -13.04
C ASP A 19 5.54 15.84 -12.42
N ALA A 20 6.23 15.44 -11.35
CA ALA A 20 6.03 14.15 -10.69
C ALA A 20 4.57 14.00 -10.21
N ARG A 21 3.93 12.91 -10.64
CA ARG A 21 2.52 12.60 -10.31
C ARG A 21 2.36 11.63 -9.15
N PHE A 22 3.44 10.97 -8.74
CA PHE A 22 3.44 10.11 -7.58
C PHE A 22 4.84 9.93 -6.97
N ALA A 23 4.89 9.47 -5.73
CA ALA A 23 6.10 9.01 -5.05
C ALA A 23 5.90 7.61 -4.47
N LEU A 24 6.88 6.72 -4.65
CA LEU A 24 6.94 5.42 -3.99
C LEU A 24 7.92 5.52 -2.82
N ILE A 25 7.45 5.22 -1.60
CA ILE A 25 8.23 5.43 -0.38
C ILE A 25 8.13 4.21 0.54
N THR A 26 9.19 3.99 1.31
CA THR A 26 9.30 2.94 2.34
C THR A 26 9.59 3.64 3.68
N PRO A 27 8.57 4.16 4.38
CA PRO A 27 8.76 5.14 5.45
C PRO A 27 9.25 4.53 6.77
N ALA A 28 8.98 3.25 7.01
CA ALA A 28 9.49 2.53 8.16
C ALA A 28 10.99 2.28 7.99
N HIS A 29 11.42 1.60 6.93
CA HIS A 29 12.83 1.40 6.62
C HIS A 29 13.05 1.58 5.13
N GLN A 30 13.69 2.68 4.76
CA GLN A 30 13.97 2.98 3.37
C GLN A 30 14.75 1.81 2.76
N SER A 31 14.26 1.24 1.66
CA SER A 31 15.01 0.21 0.95
C SER A 31 15.92 0.86 -0.10
N PRO A 32 17.25 0.62 -0.12
CA PRO A 32 18.01 -0.36 0.68
C PRO A 32 18.74 0.22 1.91
N LEU A 33 18.66 1.52 2.19
CA LEU A 33 19.54 2.21 3.14
C LEU A 33 19.12 2.07 4.62
N GLY A 34 17.95 1.52 4.89
CA GLY A 34 17.40 1.27 6.23
C GLY A 34 16.93 2.51 6.99
N VAL A 35 17.15 3.72 6.46
CA VAL A 35 16.81 4.98 7.14
C VAL A 35 15.29 5.14 7.24
N ALA A 36 14.79 5.50 8.42
CA ALA A 36 13.37 5.77 8.63
C ALA A 36 13.01 7.21 8.27
N LEU A 37 11.84 7.42 7.67
CA LEU A 37 11.33 8.77 7.42
C LEU A 37 10.98 9.48 8.72
N SER A 38 11.61 10.63 8.98
CA SER A 38 11.32 11.46 10.14
C SER A 38 9.91 12.07 10.05
N LEU A 39 9.33 12.44 11.21
CA LEU A 39 7.98 13.02 11.24
C LEU A 39 7.87 14.31 10.41
N ALA A 40 8.90 15.16 10.45
CA ALA A 40 8.96 16.36 9.63
C ALA A 40 8.93 16.02 8.13
N ARG A 41 9.70 15.01 7.70
CA ARG A 41 9.73 14.58 6.29
C ARG A 41 8.41 13.99 5.84
N ARG A 42 7.72 13.24 6.71
CA ARG A 42 6.36 12.73 6.47
C ARG A 42 5.38 13.87 6.17
N HIS A 43 5.39 14.93 6.97
CA HIS A 43 4.55 16.11 6.72
C HIS A 43 4.88 16.82 5.40
N GLN A 44 6.17 17.00 5.08
CA GLN A 44 6.58 17.61 3.81
C GLN A 44 6.10 16.81 2.60
N ILE A 45 6.18 15.48 2.66
CA ILE A 45 5.69 14.59 1.60
C ILE A 45 4.17 14.70 1.45
N LEU A 46 3.43 14.73 2.56
CA LEU A 46 1.97 14.89 2.54
C LEU A 46 1.55 16.25 1.97
N GLU A 47 2.23 17.33 2.38
CA GLU A 47 1.97 18.68 1.87
C GLU A 47 2.24 18.77 0.36
N TRP A 48 3.35 18.17 -0.10
CA TRP A 48 3.65 18.08 -1.52
C TRP A 48 2.56 17.34 -2.30
N ALA A 49 2.13 16.18 -1.81
CA ALA A 49 1.11 15.39 -2.49
C ALA A 49 -0.22 16.13 -2.61
N ASP A 50 -0.59 16.89 -1.58
CA ASP A 50 -1.77 17.75 -1.62
C ASP A 50 -1.61 18.88 -2.65
N ARG A 51 -0.53 19.65 -2.57
CA ARG A 51 -0.27 20.80 -3.45
C ARG A 51 -0.16 20.41 -4.92
N SER A 52 0.52 19.30 -5.22
CA SER A 52 0.75 18.82 -6.58
C SER A 52 -0.35 17.90 -7.10
N GLN A 53 -1.40 17.64 -6.30
CA GLN A 53 -2.43 16.64 -6.59
C GLN A 53 -1.81 15.28 -6.98
N ALA A 54 -0.69 14.94 -6.33
CA ALA A 54 0.08 13.73 -6.58
C ALA A 54 -0.37 12.59 -5.65
N TRP A 55 0.06 11.37 -5.97
CA TRP A 55 -0.19 10.16 -5.19
C TRP A 55 1.04 9.75 -4.39
N ILE A 56 0.83 9.19 -3.20
CA ILE A 56 1.91 8.54 -2.45
C ILE A 56 1.59 7.05 -2.39
N ILE A 57 2.54 6.22 -2.77
CA ILE A 57 2.50 4.77 -2.58
C ILE A 57 3.44 4.48 -1.41
N GLU A 58 2.85 4.15 -0.28
CA GLU A 58 3.56 3.72 0.93
C GLU A 58 3.72 2.20 0.87
N ASP A 59 4.94 1.72 0.67
CA ASP A 59 5.27 0.29 0.71
C ASP A 59 5.80 -0.05 2.11
N ASP A 60 4.99 -0.80 2.86
CA ASP A 60 5.30 -1.25 4.20
C ASP A 60 5.50 -2.76 4.22
N TYR A 61 6.75 -3.15 3.99
CA TYR A 61 7.16 -4.55 3.86
C TYR A 61 7.64 -5.17 5.19
N ASP A 62 7.91 -4.37 6.22
CA ASP A 62 8.58 -4.84 7.44
C ASP A 62 8.20 -4.09 8.74
N SER A 63 7.13 -3.29 8.78
CA SER A 63 6.73 -2.60 10.02
C SER A 63 6.48 -3.54 11.21
N GLU A 64 6.12 -4.79 10.94
CA GLU A 64 5.94 -5.84 11.96
C GLU A 64 7.26 -6.32 12.59
N PHE A 65 8.42 -6.05 11.98
CA PHE A 65 9.73 -6.54 12.40
C PHE A 65 10.59 -5.46 13.08
N ARG A 66 10.00 -4.60 13.91
CA ARG A 66 10.75 -3.58 14.67
C ARG A 66 11.10 -4.04 16.09
N TYR A 67 12.40 -4.24 16.32
CA TYR A 67 12.96 -4.71 17.58
C TYR A 67 13.05 -3.62 18.69
N HIS A 68 12.95 -2.32 18.35
CA HIS A 68 13.08 -1.22 19.32
C HIS A 68 12.16 -0.01 19.04
N GLY A 69 11.56 0.54 20.10
CA GLY A 69 10.79 1.79 20.10
C GLY A 69 9.29 1.66 19.77
N LYS A 70 8.50 2.70 20.06
CA LYS A 70 7.11 2.79 19.56
C LYS A 70 7.12 3.09 18.06
N PRO A 71 6.30 2.40 17.25
CA PRO A 71 6.26 2.65 15.81
C PRO A 71 5.82 4.09 15.54
N LEU A 72 6.54 4.77 14.63
CA LEU A 72 6.03 6.01 14.08
C LEU A 72 4.76 5.69 13.29
N PRO A 73 3.71 6.49 13.43
CA PRO A 73 2.42 6.21 12.82
C PRO A 73 2.57 6.21 11.29
N ALA A 74 1.99 5.22 10.61
CA ALA A 74 2.07 5.06 9.14
C ALA A 74 1.74 6.38 8.43
N LEU A 75 2.31 6.65 7.25
CA LEU A 75 2.03 7.91 6.55
C LEU A 75 0.53 8.04 6.30
N LYS A 76 -0.13 6.92 6.00
CA LYS A 76 -1.58 6.84 5.84
C LYS A 76 -2.38 7.35 7.04
N SER A 77 -1.88 7.20 8.27
CA SER A 77 -2.58 7.67 9.47
C SER A 77 -2.57 9.19 9.64
N LEU A 78 -1.66 9.88 8.94
CA LEU A 78 -1.52 11.33 8.93
C LEU A 78 -2.18 11.97 7.69
N ASP A 79 -2.77 11.17 6.81
CA ASP A 79 -3.26 11.55 5.47
C ASP A 79 -4.65 12.21 5.52
N ALA A 80 -4.69 13.55 5.52
CA ALA A 80 -5.92 14.35 5.55
C ALA A 80 -6.49 14.85 4.19
N PRO A 81 -5.88 14.58 3.02
CA PRO A 81 -6.59 14.64 1.74
C PRO A 81 -6.82 13.27 1.08
N GLN A 82 -6.56 12.16 1.79
CA GLN A 82 -6.74 10.79 1.29
C GLN A 82 -5.93 10.49 0.00
N ARG A 83 -4.65 10.87 -0.03
CA ARG A 83 -3.74 10.71 -1.19
C ARG A 83 -2.68 9.62 -1.02
N VAL A 84 -2.69 8.91 0.10
CA VAL A 84 -1.79 7.79 0.37
C VAL A 84 -2.49 6.47 0.02
N ILE A 85 -1.87 5.70 -0.89
CA ILE A 85 -2.14 4.29 -1.15
C ILE A 85 -1.14 3.50 -0.32
N TYR A 86 -1.64 2.68 0.59
CA TYR A 86 -0.81 1.94 1.54
C TYR A 86 -0.77 0.47 1.14
N ALA A 87 0.43 -0.02 0.84
CA ALA A 87 0.71 -1.37 0.39
C ALA A 87 1.45 -2.13 1.49
N GLY A 88 1.04 -3.37 1.74
CA GLY A 88 1.73 -4.25 2.66
C GLY A 88 1.73 -5.69 2.18
N THR A 89 2.51 -6.54 2.85
CA THR A 89 2.61 -7.96 2.51
C THR A 89 2.54 -8.88 3.72
N PHE A 90 1.85 -10.00 3.56
CA PHE A 90 1.88 -11.09 4.55
C PHE A 90 3.08 -12.02 4.37
N SER A 91 3.82 -11.88 3.26
CA SER A 91 4.90 -12.80 2.88
C SER A 91 6.05 -12.79 3.89
N LYS A 92 6.21 -11.73 4.67
CA LYS A 92 7.24 -11.63 5.71
C LYS A 92 6.74 -12.09 7.09
N ALA A 93 5.46 -11.89 7.38
CA ALA A 93 4.83 -12.21 8.66
C ALA A 93 4.50 -13.70 8.84
N LEU A 94 4.04 -14.36 7.78
CA LEU A 94 3.49 -15.72 7.84
C LEU A 94 4.38 -16.74 7.13
N PHE A 95 4.52 -16.64 5.81
CA PHE A 95 5.38 -17.52 5.03
C PHE A 95 5.75 -16.89 3.67
N PRO A 96 7.03 -16.82 3.25
CA PRO A 96 7.43 -16.17 2.00
C PRO A 96 6.78 -16.74 0.73
N ALA A 97 6.38 -18.02 0.74
CA ALA A 97 5.74 -18.64 -0.42
C ALA A 97 4.27 -18.25 -0.59
N LEU A 98 3.63 -17.59 0.39
CA LEU A 98 2.24 -17.13 0.25
C LEU A 98 2.09 -16.15 -0.91
N ARG A 99 3.11 -15.30 -1.14
CA ARG A 99 3.09 -14.24 -2.16
C ARG A 99 1.84 -13.34 -2.06
N CYS A 100 1.27 -13.22 -0.86
CA CYS A 100 0.09 -12.41 -0.59
C CYS A 100 0.50 -10.99 -0.21
N ALA A 101 -0.11 -10.03 -0.90
CA ALA A 101 -0.01 -8.60 -0.61
C ALA A 101 -1.41 -7.99 -0.59
N TRP A 102 -1.52 -6.81 -0.01
CA TRP A 102 -2.77 -6.10 0.10
C TRP A 102 -2.56 -4.60 -0.11
N LEU A 103 -3.63 -3.92 -0.49
CA LEU A 103 -3.66 -2.49 -0.71
C LEU A 103 -4.81 -1.86 0.08
N VAL A 104 -4.52 -0.78 0.79
CA VAL A 104 -5.50 0.15 1.33
C VAL A 104 -5.52 1.36 0.41
N VAL A 105 -6.60 1.48 -0.35
CA VAL A 105 -6.84 2.57 -1.30
C VAL A 105 -7.93 3.50 -0.77
N PRO A 106 -7.91 4.79 -1.15
CA PRO A 106 -9.00 5.67 -0.76
C PRO A 106 -10.33 5.28 -1.43
N VAL A 107 -11.43 5.54 -0.73
CA VAL A 107 -12.76 4.98 -1.05
C VAL A 107 -13.19 5.30 -2.48
N LYS A 108 -12.89 6.52 -2.94
CA LYS A 108 -13.26 7.00 -4.29
C LYS A 108 -12.54 6.24 -5.41
N GLN A 109 -11.42 5.58 -5.11
CA GLN A 109 -10.56 4.88 -6.06
C GLN A 109 -10.82 3.35 -6.08
N ILE A 110 -11.58 2.82 -5.12
CA ILE A 110 -11.84 1.37 -4.99
C ILE A 110 -12.37 0.77 -6.30
N THR A 111 -13.37 1.39 -6.93
CA THR A 111 -13.98 0.87 -8.16
C THR A 111 -12.96 0.76 -9.30
N GLN A 112 -12.11 1.77 -9.47
CA GLN A 112 -11.08 1.78 -10.50
C GLN A 112 -10.02 0.71 -10.23
N PHE A 113 -9.57 0.58 -8.98
CA PHE A 113 -8.59 -0.46 -8.60
C PHE A 113 -9.16 -1.87 -8.79
N ARG A 114 -10.41 -2.12 -8.40
CA ARG A 114 -11.09 -3.41 -8.62
C ARG A 114 -11.19 -3.75 -10.10
N HIS A 115 -11.58 -2.77 -10.92
CA HIS A 115 -11.63 -2.97 -12.37
C HIS A 115 -10.25 -3.34 -12.93
N GLN A 116 -9.20 -2.60 -12.59
CA GLN A 116 -7.84 -2.91 -13.03
C GLN A 116 -7.36 -4.29 -12.53
N ALA A 117 -7.64 -4.64 -11.29
CA ALA A 117 -7.28 -5.94 -10.72
C ALA A 117 -8.00 -7.11 -11.43
N SER A 118 -9.25 -6.91 -11.88
CA SER A 118 -10.01 -7.93 -12.61
C SER A 118 -9.45 -8.27 -13.99
N LEU A 119 -8.63 -7.37 -14.55
CA LEU A 119 -7.97 -7.56 -15.84
C LEU A 119 -6.67 -8.35 -15.72
N ALA A 120 -6.16 -8.54 -14.50
CA ALA A 120 -4.96 -9.31 -14.22
C ALA A 120 -5.32 -10.69 -13.63
N PRO A 121 -4.56 -11.76 -13.94
CA PRO A 121 -4.74 -13.03 -13.26
C PRO A 121 -4.52 -12.84 -11.76
N CYS A 122 -5.44 -13.32 -10.93
CA CYS A 122 -5.24 -13.35 -9.49
C CYS A 122 -4.04 -14.26 -9.19
N ALA A 123 -2.94 -13.68 -8.71
CA ALA A 123 -1.72 -14.43 -8.40
C ALA A 123 -1.81 -15.22 -7.08
N VAL A 124 -2.89 -15.03 -6.31
CA VAL A 124 -3.11 -15.70 -5.03
C VAL A 124 -4.07 -16.87 -5.23
N PRO A 125 -3.67 -18.11 -4.88
CA PRO A 125 -4.58 -19.26 -4.89
C PRO A 125 -5.82 -18.99 -4.02
N VAL A 126 -7.02 -19.31 -4.53
CA VAL A 126 -8.32 -19.04 -3.88
C VAL A 126 -8.38 -19.55 -2.43
N PHE A 127 -7.83 -20.73 -2.17
CA PHE A 127 -7.74 -21.33 -0.84
C PHE A 127 -7.08 -20.41 0.21
N MET A 128 -6.08 -19.64 -0.21
CA MET A 128 -5.36 -18.72 0.67
C MET A 128 -6.11 -17.41 0.90
N ALA A 129 -6.84 -16.93 -0.11
CA ALA A 129 -7.68 -15.73 0.02
C ALA A 129 -8.78 -15.90 1.07
N GLU A 130 -9.48 -17.05 1.09
CA GLU A 130 -10.57 -17.34 2.04
C GLU A 130 -10.13 -17.34 3.52
N HIS A 131 -8.92 -17.84 3.79
CA HIS A 131 -8.39 -17.89 5.16
C HIS A 131 -7.88 -16.54 5.64
N THR A 132 -7.45 -15.67 4.72
CA THR A 132 -6.90 -14.34 5.06
C THR A 132 -7.99 -13.27 5.20
N GLY A 133 -9.10 -13.39 4.43
CA GLY A 133 -10.23 -12.45 4.45
C GLY A 133 -10.93 -12.33 5.82
N ARG A 134 -10.88 -13.38 6.64
CA ARG A 134 -11.46 -13.39 7.99
C ARG A 134 -10.68 -12.59 9.04
N LEU A 135 -9.49 -12.09 8.72
CA LEU A 135 -8.58 -11.52 9.72
C LEU A 135 -8.71 -10.00 9.97
N SER A 136 -9.51 -9.23 9.21
CA SER A 136 -9.60 -7.77 9.47
C SER A 136 -10.87 -7.10 8.94
N SER A 137 -11.91 -7.02 9.76
CA SER A 137 -13.24 -6.50 9.41
C SER A 137 -13.41 -4.97 9.54
N ARG A 138 -12.34 -4.16 9.49
CA ARG A 138 -12.44 -2.71 9.82
C ARG A 138 -11.73 -1.69 8.94
N GLY A 139 -11.12 -2.06 7.83
CA GLY A 139 -10.53 -1.10 6.89
C GLY A 139 -10.66 -1.59 5.47
N ALA A 140 -10.94 -0.70 4.52
CA ALA A 140 -11.07 -1.04 3.10
C ALA A 140 -9.83 -1.80 2.61
N PHE A 141 -9.97 -3.12 2.51
CA PHE A 141 -8.95 -4.07 2.15
C PHE A 141 -9.20 -4.50 0.72
N LEU A 142 -8.28 -4.19 -0.20
CA LEU A 142 -8.19 -4.94 -1.45
C LEU A 142 -7.24 -6.11 -1.20
N ALA A 143 -7.76 -7.17 -0.58
CA ALA A 143 -7.41 -8.49 -1.06
C ALA A 143 -8.17 -8.68 -2.36
N ALA A 144 -7.51 -9.22 -3.38
CA ALA A 144 -8.26 -9.79 -4.48
C ALA A 144 -9.20 -10.86 -3.91
N SER A 145 -10.51 -10.67 -4.18
CA SER A 145 -11.64 -11.60 -3.98
C SER A 145 -12.38 -11.62 -2.63
N GLU A 146 -13.64 -11.15 -2.65
CA GLU A 146 -14.77 -11.89 -2.04
C GLU A 146 -16.14 -11.54 -2.68
N GLU A 147 -16.31 -10.38 -3.33
CA GLU A 147 -17.64 -9.97 -3.84
C GLU A 147 -18.10 -10.62 -5.16
N ASN A 148 -17.36 -11.56 -5.76
CA ASN A 148 -17.73 -12.14 -7.06
C ASN A 148 -17.49 -13.66 -7.22
N ALA A 149 -17.21 -14.40 -6.13
CA ALA A 149 -17.11 -15.86 -6.22
C ALA A 149 -18.44 -16.55 -6.58
N SER A 150 -19.59 -15.90 -6.36
CA SER A 150 -20.90 -16.44 -6.74
C SER A 150 -21.32 -16.14 -8.18
N ALA A 151 -20.74 -15.11 -8.82
CA ALA A 151 -21.21 -14.64 -10.13
C ALA A 151 -20.60 -15.38 -11.33
N LEU A 152 -19.61 -16.25 -11.12
CA LEU A 152 -18.92 -17.00 -12.17
C LEU A 152 -19.23 -18.51 -12.16
N CYS A 153 -20.12 -18.97 -11.27
CA CYS A 153 -20.48 -20.39 -11.15
C CYS A 153 -21.95 -20.68 -11.46
N SER A 154 -22.50 -20.04 -12.50
CA SER A 154 -23.82 -20.41 -13.04
C SER A 154 -23.89 -20.29 -14.55
N THR A 155 -22.93 -20.87 -15.28
CA THR A 155 -23.08 -21.22 -16.70
C THR A 155 -22.22 -22.43 -17.07
N SER A 156 -22.57 -23.60 -16.54
CA SER A 156 -22.61 -24.87 -17.29
C SER A 156 -22.87 -26.05 -16.34
N ALA A 157 -23.71 -26.97 -16.82
CA ALA A 157 -24.08 -28.27 -16.26
C ALA A 157 -25.20 -28.27 -15.21
N MET A 158 -26.44 -28.29 -15.70
CA MET A 158 -27.46 -29.35 -15.49
C MET A 158 -28.55 -29.10 -16.57
N ASP A 159 -29.15 -30.02 -17.32
CA ASP A 159 -29.33 -31.49 -17.18
C ASP A 159 -29.13 -32.07 -15.78
#